data_AF-A0A6L9LKQ7-F1
#
_entry.id   AF-A0A6L9LKQ7-F1
#
_cell.length_a   1.000
_cell.length_b   1.000
_cell.length_c   1.000
_cell.angle_alpha   90.00
_cell.angle_beta   90.00
_cell.angle_gamma   90.00
#
_symmetry.space_group_name_H-M   'P 1'
#
loop_
_entity.id
_entity.type
_entity.pdbx_description
1 polymer ?
#
loop_
_entity_poly.entity_id
_entity_poly.type
_entity_poly.pdbx_seq_one_letter_code
_entity_poly.pdbx_strand_id
1 'polypeptide(L)'
;MKKILGIFLLVLVGCHQEPEVSVRPGQLVGTWNSLSASASATGKPFIRWTFDAEYVYTVDDTVKACQPVNSTYFFTYWLEGDILVMRYAGITNGLFPRPDRRRPIRSITATELVLDEPRQVLEKCP
;
A
#
# COMPACT_ATOMS: atom_id res chain seq x y z
N MET A 1 39.31 3.97 -48.87
CA MET A 1 38.83 3.23 -47.69
C MET A 1 38.28 4.25 -46.70
N LYS A 2 36.98 4.56 -46.79
CA LYS A 2 35.90 4.21 -45.82
C LYS A 2 36.10 4.75 -44.39
N LYS A 3 35.56 5.96 -44.20
CA LYS A 3 34.80 6.48 -43.05
C LYS A 3 34.76 5.60 -41.79
N ILE A 4 35.35 6.07 -40.69
CA ILE A 4 34.88 5.73 -39.34
C ILE A 4 34.48 7.05 -38.67
N LEU A 5 33.24 7.42 -38.99
CA LEU A 5 32.50 8.53 -38.43
C LEU A 5 31.89 8.05 -37.09
N GLY A 6 32.06 8.86 -36.05
CA GLY A 6 31.20 8.99 -34.87
C GLY A 6 30.44 7.76 -34.36
N ILE A 7 31.02 7.05 -33.39
CA ILE A 7 30.28 6.17 -32.48
C ILE A 7 30.89 6.28 -31.07
N PHE A 8 30.81 7.46 -30.44
CA PHE A 8 31.14 7.63 -29.02
C PHE A 8 30.18 8.62 -28.34
N LEU A 9 28.90 8.55 -28.71
CA LEU A 9 27.84 9.43 -28.18
C LEU A 9 26.52 8.67 -27.98
N LEU A 10 26.61 7.48 -27.37
CA LEU A 10 25.44 6.64 -27.04
C LEU A 10 25.44 6.11 -25.59
N VAL A 11 26.21 6.74 -24.68
CA VAL A 11 26.24 6.34 -23.25
C VAL A 11 25.45 7.33 -22.36
N LEU A 12 24.46 8.02 -22.91
CA LEU A 12 23.72 9.07 -22.18
C LEU A 12 22.22 8.81 -21.98
N VAL A 13 21.67 7.65 -22.35
CA VAL A 13 20.23 7.42 -22.20
C VAL A 13 19.97 5.99 -21.75
N GLY A 14 19.83 5.77 -20.45
CA GLY A 14 19.51 4.41 -19.95
C GLY A 14 19.30 4.22 -18.46
N CYS A 15 19.34 5.26 -17.63
CA CYS A 15 18.92 5.16 -16.23
C CYS A 15 17.91 6.27 -15.93
N HIS A 16 16.72 6.19 -16.54
CA HIS A 16 15.55 6.73 -15.86
C HIS A 16 15.31 5.82 -14.65
N GLN A 17 15.94 6.13 -13.51
CA GLN A 17 15.38 5.71 -12.24
C GLN A 17 14.01 6.38 -12.16
N GLU A 18 12.95 5.57 -12.21
CA GLU A 18 11.63 6.10 -11.89
C GLU A 18 11.71 6.80 -10.53
N PRO A 19 11.06 7.97 -10.36
CA PRO A 19 11.15 8.70 -9.12
C PRO A 19 10.65 7.81 -7.98
N GLU A 20 11.57 7.40 -7.11
CA GLU A 20 11.27 6.54 -5.96
C GLU A 20 10.29 7.30 -5.06
N VAL A 21 9.14 6.67 -4.77
CA VAL A 21 8.14 7.28 -3.89
C VAL A 21 8.69 7.29 -2.47
N SER A 22 9.16 8.46 -2.01
CA SER A 22 9.65 8.63 -0.64
C SER A 22 8.48 8.62 0.35
N VAL A 23 8.13 7.43 0.87
CA VAL A 23 7.08 7.27 1.88
C VAL A 23 7.69 7.36 3.30
N ARG A 24 7.18 8.28 4.13
CA ARG A 24 7.51 8.34 5.55
C ARG A 24 6.48 7.56 6.36
N PRO A 25 6.87 6.71 7.33
CA PRO A 25 5.93 5.92 8.13
C PRO A 25 4.80 6.76 8.76
N GLY A 26 5.12 7.94 9.29
CA GLY A 26 4.14 8.83 9.92
C GLY A 26 3.05 9.37 8.98
N GLN A 27 3.22 9.31 7.66
CA GLN A 27 2.18 9.73 6.70
C GLN A 27 1.00 8.76 6.68
N LEU A 28 1.25 7.47 6.94
CA LEU A 28 0.23 6.41 6.95
C LEU A 28 -0.67 6.49 8.18
N VAL A 29 -0.18 6.99 9.31
CA VAL A 29 -0.92 7.05 10.57
C VAL A 29 -2.27 7.76 10.39
N GLY A 30 -3.33 7.12 10.88
CA GLY A 30 -4.70 7.60 10.77
C GLY A 30 -5.64 6.58 10.15
N THR A 31 -6.88 7.01 9.95
CA THR A 31 -7.95 6.18 9.39
C THR A 31 -8.17 6.54 7.92
N TRP A 32 -8.38 5.53 7.09
CA TRP A 32 -8.55 5.64 5.65
C TRP A 32 -9.72 4.79 5.17
N ASN A 33 -10.40 5.24 4.13
CA ASN A 33 -11.51 4.52 3.50
C ASN A 33 -11.27 4.27 2.02
N SER A 34 -11.74 3.14 1.53
CA SER A 34 -11.73 2.78 0.11
C SER A 34 -13.03 2.03 -0.23
N LEU A 35 -13.33 1.91 -1.52
CA LEU A 35 -14.22 0.85 -1.99
C LEU A 35 -13.60 -0.52 -1.66
N SER A 36 -14.43 -1.48 -1.25
CA SER A 36 -13.99 -2.84 -0.96
C SER A 36 -13.91 -3.67 -2.23
N ALA A 37 -12.75 -4.30 -2.47
CA ALA A 37 -12.60 -5.26 -3.56
C ALA A 37 -13.41 -6.55 -3.32
N SER A 38 -13.80 -6.82 -2.06
CA SER A 38 -14.61 -7.97 -1.64
C SER A 38 -16.09 -7.59 -1.44
N ALA A 39 -16.54 -6.46 -1.98
CA ALA A 39 -17.92 -5.99 -1.82
C ALA A 39 -18.96 -7.03 -2.29
N SER A 40 -18.69 -7.74 -3.39
CA SER A 40 -19.58 -8.78 -3.91
C SER A 40 -19.68 -10.02 -3.01
N ALA A 41 -18.61 -10.35 -2.29
CA ALA A 41 -18.56 -11.52 -1.40
C ALA A 41 -19.12 -11.22 0.01
N THR A 42 -18.95 -9.98 0.48
CA THR A 42 -19.28 -9.59 1.86
C THR A 42 -20.59 -8.80 1.97
N GLY A 43 -21.11 -8.27 0.87
CA GLY A 43 -22.23 -7.31 0.87
C GLY A 43 -21.86 -5.95 1.45
N LYS A 44 -20.57 -5.70 1.71
CA LYS A 44 -20.06 -4.49 2.35
C LYS A 44 -19.25 -3.67 1.35
N PRO A 45 -19.77 -2.54 0.85
CA PRO A 45 -19.17 -1.82 -0.28
C PRO A 45 -17.90 -1.04 0.08
N PHE A 46 -17.62 -0.83 1.37
CA PHE A 46 -16.47 -0.05 1.82
C PHE A 46 -15.51 -0.91 2.62
N ILE A 47 -14.23 -0.51 2.63
CA ILE A 47 -13.21 -1.05 3.53
C ILE A 47 -12.52 0.11 4.23
N ARG A 48 -12.37 -0.02 5.55
CA ARG A 48 -11.66 0.94 6.39
C ARG A 48 -10.36 0.36 6.90
N TRP A 49 -9.32 1.18 6.85
CA TRP A 49 -7.98 0.87 7.30
C TRP A 49 -7.60 1.89 8.39
N THR A 50 -7.11 1.43 9.53
CA THR A 50 -6.54 2.32 10.55
C THR A 50 -5.10 1.94 10.78
N PHE A 51 -4.19 2.88 10.58
CA PHE A 51 -2.77 2.71 10.90
C PHE A 51 -2.48 3.44 12.21
N ASP A 52 -1.90 2.72 13.16
CA ASP A 52 -1.20 3.31 14.30
C ASP A 52 0.33 3.24 14.06
N ALA A 53 1.13 3.40 15.11
CA ALA A 53 2.59 3.38 15.01
C ALA A 53 3.17 2.00 14.62
N GLU A 54 2.47 0.90 14.92
CA GLU A 54 2.98 -0.46 14.78
C GLU A 54 2.08 -1.37 13.93
N TYR A 55 0.78 -1.10 13.93
CA TYR A 55 -0.26 -1.96 13.38
C TYR A 55 -1.13 -1.25 12.35
N VAL A 56 -1.65 -2.06 11.44
CA VAL A 56 -2.77 -1.72 10.57
C VAL A 56 -3.94 -2.66 10.83
N TYR A 57 -5.11 -2.07 11.06
CA TYR A 57 -6.37 -2.75 11.29
C TYR A 57 -7.26 -2.54 10.07
N THR A 58 -7.91 -3.60 9.59
CA THR A 58 -8.80 -3.51 8.43
C THR A 58 -10.17 -4.10 8.72
N VAL A 59 -11.23 -3.47 8.22
CA VAL A 59 -12.59 -3.99 8.31
C VAL A 59 -13.41 -3.61 7.07
N ASP A 60 -14.19 -4.55 6.55
CA ASP A 60 -15.23 -4.24 5.57
C ASP A 60 -16.46 -3.65 6.27
N ASP A 61 -16.99 -2.57 5.73
CA ASP A 61 -18.10 -1.79 6.29
C ASP A 61 -19.26 -1.61 5.29
N THR A 62 -20.47 -1.51 5.84
CA THR A 62 -21.68 -1.20 5.07
C THR A 62 -21.80 0.28 4.73
N VAL A 63 -21.12 1.16 5.49
CA VAL A 63 -21.14 2.61 5.34
C VAL A 63 -19.72 3.17 5.35
N LYS A 64 -19.49 4.26 4.63
CA LYS A 64 -18.21 4.98 4.65
C LYS A 64 -18.09 5.72 5.98
N ALA A 65 -17.39 5.14 6.94
CA ALA A 65 -17.31 5.63 8.30
C ALA A 65 -15.86 5.95 8.69
N CYS A 66 -15.62 6.87 9.64
CA CYS A 66 -14.28 7.43 9.89
C CYS A 66 -13.72 7.22 11.28
N GLN A 67 -14.46 6.57 12.19
CA GLN A 67 -13.91 6.15 13.47
C GLN A 67 -12.78 5.12 13.27
N PRO A 68 -11.77 5.09 14.16
CA PRO A 68 -10.74 4.07 14.17
C PRO A 68 -11.32 2.64 14.15
N VAL A 69 -10.67 1.75 13.43
CA VAL A 69 -11.01 0.32 13.41
C VAL A 69 -10.54 -0.32 14.70
N ASN A 70 -11.46 -0.95 15.43
CA ASN A 70 -11.14 -1.89 16.50
C ASN A 70 -11.47 -3.30 16.01
N SER A 71 -10.45 -4.06 15.61
CA SER A 71 -10.60 -5.38 15.00
C SER A 71 -9.55 -6.33 15.54
N THR A 72 -9.95 -7.59 15.76
CA THR A 72 -9.02 -8.68 16.06
C THR A 72 -8.24 -9.14 14.82
N TYR A 73 -8.59 -8.61 13.65
CA TYR A 73 -7.89 -8.83 12.39
C TYR A 73 -6.98 -7.63 12.07
N PHE A 74 -5.71 -7.76 12.46
CA PHE A 74 -4.69 -6.73 12.32
C PHE A 74 -3.35 -7.30 11.87
N PHE A 75 -2.49 -6.41 11.39
CA PHE A 75 -1.18 -6.73 10.86
C PHE A 75 -0.14 -5.80 11.48
N THR A 76 1.04 -6.31 11.80
CA THR A 76 2.21 -5.42 11.88
C THR A 76 2.54 -4.95 10.48
N TYR A 77 3.04 -3.72 10.34
CA TYR A 77 3.44 -3.20 9.03
C TYR A 77 4.77 -2.46 9.07
N TRP A 78 5.44 -2.43 7.92
CA TRP A 78 6.64 -1.63 7.69
C TRP A 78 6.74 -1.25 6.21
N LEU A 79 7.67 -0.37 5.89
CA LEU A 79 7.95 0.09 4.54
C LEU A 79 9.29 -0.48 4.06
N GLU A 80 9.29 -1.08 2.88
CA GLU A 80 10.49 -1.48 2.14
C GLU A 80 10.54 -0.65 0.85
N GLY A 81 11.20 0.51 0.89
CA GLY A 81 11.13 1.49 -0.20
C GLY A 81 9.70 2.01 -0.37
N ASP A 82 9.12 1.79 -1.55
CA ASP A 82 7.74 2.10 -1.89
C ASP A 82 6.75 0.95 -1.59
N ILE A 83 7.19 -0.14 -0.96
CA ILE A 83 6.33 -1.29 -0.69
C ILE A 83 5.81 -1.24 0.76
N LEU A 84 4.48 -1.22 0.92
CA LEU A 84 3.83 -1.52 2.19
C LEU A 84 3.83 -3.03 2.43
N VAL A 85 4.55 -3.47 3.46
CA VAL A 85 4.56 -4.88 3.88
C VAL A 85 3.70 -5.02 5.13
N MET A 86 2.79 -5.99 5.12
CA MET A 86 1.89 -6.28 6.23
C MET A 86 1.98 -7.76 6.61
N ARG A 87 2.31 -8.03 7.87
CA ARG A 87 2.37 -9.38 8.44
C ARG A 87 1.24 -9.58 9.42
N TYR A 88 0.48 -10.66 9.25
CA TYR A 88 -0.64 -10.94 10.14
C TYR A 88 -0.14 -11.14 11.58
N ALA A 89 -0.68 -10.37 12.52
CA ALA A 89 -0.23 -10.32 13.91
C ALA A 89 -1.24 -10.94 14.91
N GLY A 90 -2.35 -11.48 14.40
CA GLY A 90 -3.31 -12.22 15.22
C GLY A 90 -2.91 -13.68 15.44
N ILE A 91 -3.78 -14.41 16.15
CA ILE A 91 -3.56 -15.83 16.46
C ILE A 91 -3.65 -16.67 15.18
N THR A 92 -2.65 -17.53 14.94
CA THR A 92 -2.66 -18.51 13.87
C THR A 92 -2.69 -19.92 14.46
N ASN A 93 -3.38 -20.86 13.80
CA ASN A 93 -3.46 -22.27 14.25
C ASN A 93 -2.15 -23.06 13.98
N GLY A 94 -1.04 -22.38 13.63
CA GLY A 94 0.30 -22.96 13.50
C GLY A 94 0.55 -23.92 12.32
N LEU A 95 -0.48 -24.31 11.56
CA LEU A 95 -0.33 -25.33 10.51
C LEU A 95 0.40 -24.82 9.26
N PHE A 96 0.27 -23.54 8.92
CA PHE A 96 0.96 -22.91 7.79
C PHE A 96 1.26 -21.44 8.09
N PRO A 97 2.48 -20.95 7.79
CA PRO A 97 2.79 -19.53 7.91
C PRO A 97 1.92 -18.74 6.92
N ARG A 98 1.22 -17.71 7.41
CA ARG A 98 0.53 -16.77 6.52
C ARG A 98 1.59 -15.91 5.82
N PRO A 99 1.62 -15.88 4.48
CA PRO A 99 2.57 -15.04 3.78
C PRO A 99 2.27 -13.56 4.05
N ASP A 100 3.33 -12.76 4.06
CA ASP A 100 3.22 -11.31 4.17
C ASP A 100 2.45 -10.75 2.95
N ARG A 101 1.59 -9.78 3.19
CA ARG A 101 0.93 -9.02 2.14
C ARG A 101 1.84 -7.86 1.75
N ARG A 102 2.18 -7.78 0.47
CA ARG A 102 3.04 -6.72 -0.08
C ARG A 102 2.20 -5.90 -1.03
N ARG A 103 2.13 -4.59 -0.81
CA ARG A 103 1.35 -3.66 -1.62
C ARG A 103 2.24 -2.50 -2.06
N PRO A 104 2.61 -2.42 -3.35
CA PRO A 104 3.35 -1.26 -3.87
C PRO A 104 2.54 0.02 -3.65
N ILE A 105 3.19 1.07 -3.17
CA ILE A 105 2.60 2.40 -2.98
C ILE A 105 2.92 3.22 -4.22
N ARG A 106 1.90 3.48 -5.02
CA ARG A 106 2.02 4.32 -6.23
C ARG A 106 2.20 5.79 -5.87
N SER A 107 1.49 6.26 -4.84
CA SER A 107 1.57 7.63 -4.34
C SER A 107 0.97 7.75 -2.96
N ILE A 108 1.44 8.73 -2.18
CA ILE A 108 0.86 9.09 -0.89
C ILE A 108 0.89 10.62 -0.72
N THR A 109 -0.22 11.16 -0.22
CA THR A 109 -0.38 12.57 0.16
C THR A 109 -0.92 12.64 1.59
N ALA A 110 -1.24 13.85 2.07
CA ALA A 110 -1.90 14.01 3.36
C ALA A 110 -3.32 13.44 3.39
N THR A 111 -3.96 13.26 2.23
CA THR A 111 -5.39 12.90 2.13
C THR A 111 -5.66 11.66 1.29
N GLU A 112 -4.66 11.15 0.56
CA GLU A 112 -4.84 10.01 -0.35
C GLU A 112 -3.62 9.09 -0.33
N LEU A 113 -3.87 7.79 -0.31
CA LEU A 113 -2.89 6.72 -0.46
C LEU A 113 -3.35 5.83 -1.63
N VAL A 114 -2.48 5.63 -2.62
CA VAL A 114 -2.76 4.77 -3.77
C VAL A 114 -1.86 3.55 -3.70
N LEU A 115 -2.47 2.38 -3.55
CA LEU A 115 -1.81 1.09 -3.64
C LEU A 115 -1.98 0.52 -5.04
N ASP A 116 -0.93 -0.12 -5.56
CA ASP A 116 -0.99 -0.88 -6.80
C ASP A 116 -1.36 -2.36 -6.55
N GLU A 117 -1.80 -3.04 -7.61
CA GLU A 117 -2.03 -4.50 -7.70
C GLU A 117 -2.66 -5.22 -6.48
N PRO A 118 -4.01 -5.34 -6.41
CA PRO A 118 -4.96 -4.62 -7.24
C PRO A 118 -4.93 -3.14 -6.88
N ARG A 119 -5.16 -2.29 -7.88
CA ARG A 119 -5.24 -0.84 -7.69
C ARG A 119 -6.31 -0.50 -6.65
N GLN A 120 -5.92 0.24 -5.62
CA GLN A 120 -6.80 0.64 -4.54
C GLN A 120 -6.48 2.06 -4.11
N VAL A 121 -7.50 2.91 -4.03
CA VAL A 121 -7.38 4.31 -3.61
C VAL A 121 -8.00 4.43 -2.22
N LEU A 122 -7.19 4.81 -1.24
CA LEU A 122 -7.59 5.05 0.12
C LEU A 122 -7.62 6.56 0.38
N GLU A 123 -8.77 7.05 0.79
CA GLU A 123 -8.98 8.45 1.19
C GLU A 123 -8.84 8.56 2.71
N LYS A 124 -8.04 9.52 3.18
CA LYS A 124 -7.84 9.76 4.60
C LYS A 124 -9.11 10.37 5.19
N CYS A 125 -9.49 9.88 6.37
CA CYS A 125 -10.52 10.52 7.16
C CYS A 125 -10.04 11.87 7.71
N PRO A 126 -10.95 12.85 7.85
CA PRO A 126 -10.67 14.13 8.49
C PRO A 126 -10.17 13.99 9.93
#